data_AF-A0A497E504-F1
#
_entry.id   AF-A0A497E504-F1
#
_cell.length_a   1.000
_cell.length_b   1.000
_cell.length_c   1.000
_cell.angle_alpha   90.00
_cell.angle_beta   90.00
_cell.angle_gamma   90.00
#
_symmetry.space_group_name_H-M   'P 1'
#
loop_
_entity.id
_entity.type
_entity.pdbx_description
1 polymer ?
#
loop_
_entity_poly.entity_id
_entity_poly.type
_entity_poly.pdbx_seq_one_letter_code
_entity_poly.pdbx_strand_id
1 'polypeptide(L)'
;SLFKYNFKENFRDYPNPCRVYALNDEKGIVICTWPKGDMPKVPVPYFSECMNGFEYQVACHMIYEGLIDEGLTIVKAVRERYDGERRNPWNEFECGSNYARSMASYSLLLALSGFEYDMRKGHIGFSPKINKENFYSFWCLSTGWGSFEIKENKIRFAVKYGHIRLKSFSCKAFKERKIQAILLGERKIPFTVEGSRVCFDLPITIERGDVLTITLANG
;
A
#
# COMPACT_ATOMS: atom_id res chain seq x y z
N SER A 1 0.73 -2.20 20.18
CA SER A 1 0.14 -3.29 21.00
C SER A 1 -0.30 -4.48 20.15
N LEU A 2 -0.95 -4.26 19.01
CA LEU A 2 -1.47 -5.34 18.15
C LEU A 2 -0.40 -6.33 17.67
N PHE A 3 0.67 -5.85 17.03
CA PHE A 3 1.77 -6.72 16.57
C PHE A 3 2.34 -7.56 17.72
N LYS A 4 2.72 -6.89 18.81
CA LYS A 4 3.29 -7.52 20.02
C LYS A 4 2.46 -8.69 20.56
N TYR A 5 1.14 -8.58 20.62
CA TYR A 5 0.29 -9.59 21.25
C TYR A 5 -0.28 -10.60 20.27
N ASN A 6 -0.60 -10.19 19.05
CA ASN A 6 -1.29 -11.03 18.07
C ASN A 6 -0.34 -11.74 17.09
N PHE A 7 0.85 -11.18 16.80
CA PHE A 7 1.80 -11.85 15.92
C PHE A 7 2.39 -13.08 16.62
N LYS A 8 2.50 -14.18 15.89
CA LYS A 8 3.07 -15.44 16.32
C LYS A 8 4.21 -15.80 15.37
N GLU A 9 5.38 -16.03 15.94
CA GLU A 9 6.55 -16.47 15.19
C GLU A 9 6.55 -17.99 14.92
N ASN A 10 5.65 -18.72 15.59
CA ASN A 10 5.57 -20.16 15.51
C ASN A 10 4.14 -20.61 15.89
N PHE A 11 3.60 -21.58 15.16
CA PHE A 11 2.27 -22.17 15.37
C PHE A 11 2.29 -23.62 15.87
N ARG A 12 3.45 -24.23 16.13
CA ARG A 12 3.59 -25.63 16.58
C ARG A 12 2.78 -25.92 17.83
N ASP A 13 2.89 -25.06 18.83
CA ASP A 13 2.23 -25.19 20.14
C ASP A 13 1.12 -24.15 20.33
N TYR A 14 0.67 -23.50 19.24
CA TYR A 14 -0.38 -22.50 19.32
C TYR A 14 -1.78 -23.16 19.22
N PRO A 15 -2.58 -23.13 20.30
CA PRO A 15 -3.89 -23.78 20.29
C PRO A 15 -4.88 -23.00 19.44
N ASN A 16 -5.40 -23.65 18.39
CA ASN A 16 -6.44 -23.10 17.53
C ASN A 16 -7.59 -24.11 17.37
N PRO A 17 -8.72 -23.92 18.08
CA PRO A 17 -9.91 -24.78 17.96
C PRO A 17 -10.71 -24.54 16.67
N CYS A 18 -10.25 -23.68 15.77
CA CYS A 18 -10.95 -23.31 14.54
C CYS A 18 -10.19 -23.84 13.30
N ARG A 19 -10.25 -23.14 12.17
CA ARG A 19 -9.56 -23.54 10.93
C ARG A 19 -8.08 -23.21 11.02
N VAL A 20 -7.26 -24.09 10.46
CA VAL A 20 -5.80 -24.00 10.52
C VAL A 20 -5.25 -23.48 9.20
N TYR A 21 -4.66 -22.29 9.23
CA TYR A 21 -4.05 -21.62 8.07
C TYR A 21 -2.53 -21.44 8.19
N ALA A 22 -1.98 -21.65 9.40
CA ALA A 22 -0.55 -21.71 9.68
C ALA A 22 -0.23 -22.94 10.54
N LEU A 23 0.92 -23.57 10.32
CA LEU A 23 1.36 -24.83 10.91
C LEU A 23 2.84 -24.76 11.32
N ASN A 24 3.21 -25.45 12.40
CA ASN A 24 4.61 -25.64 12.80
C ASN A 24 5.41 -24.33 12.95
N ASP A 25 6.49 -24.17 12.19
CA ASP A 25 7.40 -23.03 12.18
C ASP A 25 6.90 -21.84 11.34
N GLU A 26 5.67 -21.92 10.84
CA GLU A 26 5.05 -20.81 10.13
C GLU A 26 4.70 -19.67 11.09
N LYS A 27 4.60 -18.48 10.51
CA LYS A 27 4.31 -17.23 11.21
C LYS A 27 2.96 -16.70 10.77
N GLY A 28 2.39 -15.82 11.56
CA GLY A 28 1.12 -15.18 11.23
C GLY A 28 0.59 -14.32 12.36
N ILE A 29 -0.42 -13.52 12.08
CA ILE A 29 -1.11 -12.70 13.08
C ILE A 29 -2.53 -13.20 13.30
N VAL A 30 -2.85 -13.54 14.55
CA VAL A 30 -4.18 -14.07 14.91
C VAL A 30 -5.18 -12.94 15.14
N ILE A 31 -6.47 -13.23 14.96
CA ILE A 31 -7.54 -12.22 15.02
C ILE A 31 -7.60 -11.51 16.38
N CYS A 32 -7.56 -12.26 17.48
CA CYS A 32 -7.72 -11.69 18.80
C CYS A 32 -6.94 -12.48 19.86
N THR A 33 -6.39 -11.75 20.83
CA THR A 33 -5.70 -12.32 21.98
C THR A 33 -6.14 -11.62 23.27
N TRP A 34 -6.06 -12.34 24.39
CA TRP A 34 -6.32 -11.82 25.73
C TRP A 34 -5.02 -11.85 26.54
N PRO A 35 -4.11 -10.87 26.35
CA PRO A 35 -2.78 -10.90 26.95
C PRO A 35 -2.80 -10.81 28.48
N LYS A 36 -3.94 -10.47 29.08
CA LYS A 36 -4.14 -10.43 30.55
C LYS A 36 -4.87 -11.65 31.09
N GLY A 37 -5.16 -12.66 30.26
CA GLY A 37 -5.85 -13.89 30.67
C GLY A 37 -7.36 -13.73 30.88
N ASP A 38 -7.94 -12.63 30.41
CA ASP A 38 -9.36 -12.26 30.54
C ASP A 38 -10.24 -12.76 29.38
N MET A 39 -9.90 -13.94 28.82
CA MET A 39 -10.66 -14.53 27.72
C MET A 39 -12.09 -14.91 28.18
N PRO A 40 -13.15 -14.44 27.50
CA PRO A 40 -14.52 -14.82 27.81
C PRO A 40 -14.78 -16.32 27.65
N LYS A 41 -15.77 -16.85 28.39
CA LYS A 41 -16.24 -18.24 28.22
C LYS A 41 -16.72 -18.54 26.80
N VAL A 42 -17.28 -17.54 26.12
CA VAL A 42 -17.68 -17.60 24.71
C VAL A 42 -16.91 -16.49 23.99
N PRO A 43 -15.71 -16.78 23.45
CA PRO A 43 -14.90 -15.79 22.74
C PRO A 43 -15.52 -15.45 21.37
N VAL A 44 -15.03 -14.38 20.75
CA VAL A 44 -15.39 -14.04 19.37
C VAL A 44 -15.06 -15.22 18.44
N PRO A 45 -15.93 -15.59 17.49
CA PRO A 45 -15.61 -16.62 16.52
C PRO A 45 -14.28 -16.35 15.81
N TYR A 46 -13.52 -17.42 15.56
CA TYR A 46 -12.26 -17.38 14.82
C TYR A 46 -11.10 -16.62 15.49
N PHE A 47 -11.21 -16.25 16.77
CA PHE A 47 -10.21 -15.44 17.47
C PHE A 47 -8.76 -15.93 17.30
N SER A 48 -8.57 -17.23 17.19
CA SER A 48 -7.27 -17.92 17.10
C SER A 48 -6.84 -18.24 15.67
N GLU A 49 -7.65 -17.90 14.66
CA GLU A 49 -7.27 -18.09 13.25
C GLU A 49 -6.34 -16.95 12.80
N CYS A 50 -5.38 -17.29 11.93
CA CYS A 50 -4.64 -16.33 11.12
C CYS A 50 -5.19 -16.39 9.68
N MET A 51 -5.94 -15.37 9.26
CA MET A 51 -6.59 -15.37 7.96
C MET A 51 -5.89 -14.37 7.02
N ASN A 52 -5.34 -14.85 5.90
CA ASN A 52 -4.46 -14.08 5.02
C ASN A 52 -5.00 -12.67 4.70
N GLY A 53 -6.29 -12.55 4.35
CA GLY A 53 -6.88 -11.26 4.02
C GLY A 53 -6.96 -10.27 5.18
N PHE A 54 -7.21 -10.75 6.41
CA PHE A 54 -7.13 -9.91 7.61
C PHE A 54 -5.67 -9.54 7.93
N GLU A 55 -4.73 -10.46 7.70
CA GLU A 55 -3.30 -10.20 7.87
C GLU A 55 -2.81 -9.08 6.92
N TYR A 56 -3.25 -9.07 5.66
CA TYR A 56 -2.98 -7.97 4.74
C TYR A 56 -3.63 -6.66 5.17
N GLN A 57 -4.87 -6.69 5.63
CA GLN A 57 -5.57 -5.49 6.09
C GLN A 57 -4.84 -4.85 7.28
N VAL A 58 -4.48 -5.65 8.29
CA VAL A 58 -3.78 -5.14 9.47
C VAL A 58 -2.36 -4.67 9.12
N ALA A 59 -1.66 -5.35 8.21
CA ALA A 59 -0.37 -4.90 7.71
C ALA A 59 -0.46 -3.54 7.02
N CYS A 60 -1.45 -3.34 6.15
CA CYS A 60 -1.69 -2.06 5.50
C CYS A 60 -2.02 -0.97 6.52
N HIS A 61 -2.83 -1.28 7.54
CA HIS A 61 -3.16 -0.33 8.60
C HIS A 61 -1.93 0.07 9.42
N MET A 62 -1.08 -0.90 9.79
CA MET A 62 0.21 -0.63 10.42
C MET A 62 1.07 0.32 9.58
N ILE A 63 1.16 0.08 8.25
CA ILE A 63 1.90 0.97 7.33
C ILE A 63 1.30 2.38 7.31
N TYR A 64 -0.03 2.52 7.31
CA TYR A 64 -0.68 3.84 7.37
C TYR A 64 -0.35 4.59 8.67
N GLU A 65 -0.25 3.89 9.80
CA GLU A 65 0.12 4.42 11.11
C GLU A 65 1.64 4.61 11.29
N GLY A 66 2.46 4.29 10.27
CA GLY A 66 3.91 4.44 10.31
C GLY A 66 4.70 3.25 10.88
N LEU A 67 4.02 2.14 11.21
CA LEU A 67 4.62 0.87 11.64
C LEU A 67 4.98 0.01 10.41
N ILE A 68 5.93 0.51 9.61
CA ILE A 68 6.27 -0.07 8.31
C ILE A 68 6.89 -1.46 8.46
N ASP A 69 7.84 -1.62 9.38
CA ASP A 69 8.59 -2.87 9.55
C ASP A 69 7.69 -3.99 10.08
N GLU A 70 6.80 -3.69 11.03
CA GLU A 70 5.79 -4.63 11.53
C GLU A 70 4.82 -5.04 10.42
N GLY A 71 4.32 -4.07 9.64
CA GLY A 71 3.43 -4.35 8.51
C GLY A 71 4.10 -5.25 7.46
N LEU A 72 5.34 -4.96 7.07
CA LEU A 72 6.08 -5.79 6.11
C LEU A 72 6.44 -7.16 6.68
N THR A 73 6.68 -7.27 7.99
CA THR A 73 6.91 -8.56 8.66
C THR A 73 5.67 -9.47 8.56
N ILE A 74 4.47 -8.92 8.75
CA ILE A 74 3.22 -9.68 8.57
C ILE A 74 3.05 -10.11 7.10
N VAL A 75 3.27 -9.19 6.15
CA VAL A 75 3.20 -9.52 4.71
C VAL A 75 4.15 -10.66 4.36
N LYS A 76 5.39 -10.59 4.86
CA LYS A 76 6.39 -11.63 4.66
C LYS A 76 5.94 -12.95 5.27
N ALA A 77 5.39 -12.94 6.48
CA ALA A 77 4.85 -14.15 7.12
C ALA A 77 3.77 -14.83 6.27
N VAL A 78 2.85 -14.07 5.67
CA VAL A 78 1.87 -14.64 4.72
C VAL A 78 2.60 -15.25 3.52
N ARG A 79 3.51 -14.50 2.88
CA ARG A 79 4.21 -14.97 1.67
C ARG A 79 5.10 -16.20 1.91
N GLU A 80 5.73 -16.32 3.09
CA GLU A 80 6.51 -17.50 3.50
C GLU A 80 5.65 -18.77 3.67
N ARG A 81 4.33 -18.65 3.85
CA ARG A 81 3.42 -19.81 3.84
C ARG A 81 3.09 -20.29 2.43
N TYR A 82 3.26 -19.45 1.42
CA TYR A 82 2.92 -19.69 0.01
C TYR A 82 4.14 -19.45 -0.90
N ASP A 83 5.26 -20.08 -0.55
CA ASP A 83 6.56 -19.97 -1.22
C ASP A 83 6.70 -20.84 -2.48
N GLY A 84 5.75 -21.76 -2.72
CA GLY A 84 5.75 -22.70 -3.82
C GLY A 84 6.24 -24.10 -3.46
N GLU A 85 6.95 -24.25 -2.34
CA GLU A 85 7.30 -25.55 -1.77
C GLU A 85 6.24 -26.01 -0.77
N ARG A 86 5.87 -25.12 0.16
CA ARG A 86 4.87 -25.39 1.21
C ARG A 86 3.44 -25.35 0.65
N ARG A 87 3.12 -24.29 -0.11
CA ARG A 87 1.80 -24.06 -0.72
C ARG A 87 1.94 -23.29 -2.03
N ASN A 88 0.90 -23.38 -2.87
CA ASN A 88 0.82 -22.67 -4.14
C ASN A 88 0.91 -21.14 -3.94
N PRO A 89 1.87 -20.42 -4.57
CA PRO A 89 2.08 -18.98 -4.39
C PRO A 89 0.92 -18.09 -4.82
N TRP A 90 -0.01 -18.65 -5.59
CA TRP A 90 -1.17 -18.00 -6.19
C TRP A 90 -2.50 -18.39 -5.54
N ASN A 91 -2.45 -19.18 -4.46
CA ASN A 91 -3.65 -19.66 -3.78
C ASN A 91 -3.54 -19.47 -2.25
N GLU A 92 -3.59 -18.21 -1.82
CA GLU A 92 -3.71 -17.82 -0.42
C GLU A 92 -5.12 -18.15 0.08
N PHE A 93 -5.35 -19.41 0.44
CA PHE A 93 -6.67 -19.96 0.76
C PHE A 93 -7.20 -19.51 2.12
N GLU A 94 -8.53 -19.44 2.23
CA GLU A 94 -9.27 -19.28 3.49
C GLU A 94 -10.45 -20.26 3.54
N CYS A 95 -11.69 -19.81 3.29
CA CYS A 95 -12.86 -20.68 3.21
C CYS A 95 -12.92 -21.44 1.85
N GLY A 96 -11.85 -22.17 1.55
CA GLY A 96 -11.60 -22.80 0.25
C GLY A 96 -10.50 -22.10 -0.55
N SER A 97 -10.19 -22.68 -1.72
CA SER A 97 -9.27 -22.09 -2.68
C SER A 97 -9.88 -20.88 -3.38
N ASN A 98 -9.04 -19.97 -3.88
CA ASN A 98 -9.46 -18.77 -4.61
C ASN A 98 -10.38 -17.84 -3.80
N TYR A 99 -10.24 -17.83 -2.47
CA TYR A 99 -11.05 -16.97 -1.62
C TYR A 99 -10.65 -15.50 -1.81
N ALA A 100 -11.62 -14.65 -2.14
CA ALA A 100 -11.40 -13.27 -2.56
C ALA A 100 -10.67 -12.38 -1.53
N ARG A 101 -10.72 -12.74 -0.24
CA ARG A 101 -10.24 -11.86 0.84
C ARG A 101 -8.73 -11.58 0.77
N SER A 102 -7.94 -12.52 0.27
CA SER A 102 -6.49 -12.33 0.07
C SER A 102 -6.17 -11.26 -0.99
N MET A 103 -7.13 -10.86 -1.83
CA MET A 103 -6.99 -9.68 -2.70
C MET A 103 -6.83 -8.37 -1.91
N ALA A 104 -7.05 -8.37 -0.59
CA ALA A 104 -6.68 -7.28 0.30
C ALA A 104 -5.19 -6.89 0.16
N SER A 105 -4.33 -7.81 -0.27
CA SER A 105 -2.93 -7.55 -0.64
C SER A 105 -2.75 -6.41 -1.65
N TYR A 106 -3.73 -6.13 -2.53
CA TYR A 106 -3.69 -4.97 -3.43
C TYR A 106 -3.59 -3.64 -2.67
N SER A 107 -4.14 -3.57 -1.45
CA SER A 107 -4.08 -2.38 -0.59
C SER A 107 -2.66 -2.01 -0.18
N LEU A 108 -1.70 -2.95 -0.27
CA LEU A 108 -0.28 -2.66 -0.04
C LEU A 108 0.26 -1.63 -1.02
N LEU A 109 -0.22 -1.64 -2.28
CA LEU A 109 0.15 -0.61 -3.26
C LEU A 109 -0.21 0.78 -2.73
N LEU A 110 -1.44 0.93 -2.23
CA LEU A 110 -1.96 2.19 -1.70
C LEU A 110 -1.21 2.63 -0.43
N ALA A 111 -1.01 1.69 0.50
CA ALA A 111 -0.37 1.95 1.78
C ALA A 111 1.10 2.34 1.61
N LEU A 112 1.85 1.60 0.79
CA LEU A 112 3.28 1.84 0.58
C LEU A 112 3.55 3.04 -0.34
N SER A 113 2.70 3.30 -1.34
CA SER A 113 2.85 4.48 -2.19
C SER A 113 2.35 5.76 -1.54
N GLY A 114 1.58 5.65 -0.44
CA GLY A 114 0.86 6.77 0.15
C GLY A 114 -0.08 7.44 -0.85
N PHE A 115 -0.80 6.62 -1.63
CA PHE A 115 -1.71 7.09 -2.67
C PHE A 115 -2.89 7.86 -2.07
N GLU A 116 -3.20 9.01 -2.62
CA GLU A 116 -4.43 9.75 -2.33
C GLU A 116 -5.09 10.25 -3.62
N TYR A 117 -6.42 10.33 -3.61
CA TYR A 117 -7.20 10.77 -4.76
C TYR A 117 -8.51 11.41 -4.33
N ASP A 118 -8.83 12.58 -4.89
CA ASP A 118 -10.14 13.23 -4.76
C ASP A 118 -10.61 13.70 -6.14
N MET A 119 -11.53 12.95 -6.74
CA MET A 119 -12.08 13.24 -8.06
C MET A 119 -12.76 14.62 -8.13
N ARG A 120 -13.48 15.03 -7.08
CA ARG A 120 -14.24 16.29 -7.06
C ARG A 120 -13.30 17.49 -7.04
N LYS A 121 -12.19 17.36 -6.30
CA LYS A 121 -11.13 18.38 -6.28
C LYS A 121 -10.16 18.27 -7.44
N GLY A 122 -10.19 17.19 -8.22
CA GLY A 122 -9.18 16.90 -9.25
C GLY A 122 -7.79 16.75 -8.62
N HIS A 123 -7.71 16.03 -7.50
CA HIS A 123 -6.48 15.88 -6.74
C HIS A 123 -5.98 14.45 -6.82
N ILE A 124 -4.67 14.29 -6.96
CA ILE A 124 -3.96 13.03 -6.80
C ILE A 124 -2.70 13.24 -5.98
N GLY A 125 -2.23 12.22 -5.29
CA GLY A 125 -1.03 12.32 -4.48
C GLY A 125 -0.34 11.01 -4.25
N PHE A 126 0.97 11.11 -4.02
CA PHE A 126 1.84 10.00 -3.68
C PHE A 126 2.84 10.43 -2.62
N SER A 127 2.92 9.67 -1.53
CA SER A 127 3.88 9.87 -0.44
C SER A 127 4.52 8.54 -0.07
N PRO A 128 5.46 8.03 -0.91
CA PRO A 128 6.04 6.72 -0.71
C PRO A 128 6.62 6.53 0.68
N LYS A 129 6.30 5.39 1.30
CA LYS A 129 6.76 5.02 2.65
C LYS A 129 8.13 4.34 2.62
N ILE A 130 8.43 3.67 1.51
CA ILE A 130 9.68 2.98 1.22
C ILE A 130 10.34 3.55 -0.04
N ASN A 131 11.64 3.31 -0.20
CA ASN A 131 12.41 3.64 -1.41
C ASN A 131 12.18 5.08 -1.91
N LYS A 132 12.12 6.06 -1.00
CA LYS A 132 11.60 7.42 -1.25
C LYS A 132 12.29 8.19 -2.39
N GLU A 133 13.51 7.82 -2.73
CA GLU A 133 14.31 8.44 -3.81
C GLU A 133 14.33 7.62 -5.11
N ASN A 134 13.92 6.35 -5.04
CA ASN A 134 13.90 5.41 -6.17
C ASN A 134 12.66 4.50 -6.05
N PHE A 135 11.49 5.07 -6.31
CA PHE A 135 10.20 4.43 -6.09
C PHE A 135 9.46 4.22 -7.41
N TYR A 136 8.72 3.12 -7.52
CA TYR A 136 7.80 2.87 -8.63
C TYR A 136 6.52 2.25 -8.08
N SER A 137 5.36 2.74 -8.52
CA SER A 137 4.07 2.12 -8.23
C SER A 137 3.13 2.19 -9.42
N PHE A 138 2.33 1.14 -9.56
CA PHE A 138 1.13 1.16 -10.37
C PHE A 138 0.04 2.02 -9.70
N TRP A 139 -0.80 2.66 -10.50
CA TRP A 139 -2.04 3.30 -10.04
C TRP A 139 -3.17 3.00 -11.03
N CYS A 140 -4.39 2.87 -10.50
CA CYS A 140 -5.58 2.55 -11.29
C CYS A 140 -6.80 3.27 -10.71
N LEU A 141 -7.55 3.95 -11.58
CA LEU A 141 -8.78 4.67 -11.27
C LEU A 141 -9.81 4.39 -12.37
N SER A 142 -11.05 4.86 -12.19
CA SER A 142 -12.13 4.64 -13.17
C SER A 142 -11.83 5.23 -14.56
N THR A 143 -11.13 6.36 -14.63
CA THR A 143 -10.87 7.06 -15.90
C THR A 143 -9.60 6.59 -16.61
N GLY A 144 -8.74 5.81 -15.95
CA GLY A 144 -7.46 5.38 -16.50
C GLY A 144 -6.54 4.74 -15.48
N TRP A 145 -5.39 4.26 -15.97
CA TRP A 145 -4.35 3.66 -15.15
C TRP A 145 -2.97 3.95 -15.72
N GLY A 146 -1.94 3.77 -14.89
CA GLY A 146 -0.59 4.09 -15.28
C GLY A 146 0.44 3.82 -14.20
N SER A 147 1.51 4.61 -14.21
CA SER A 147 2.60 4.47 -13.25
C SER A 147 3.02 5.80 -12.64
N PHE A 148 3.43 5.74 -11.39
CA PHE A 148 4.11 6.80 -10.67
C PHE A 148 5.54 6.34 -10.37
N GLU A 149 6.52 7.19 -10.67
CA GLU A 149 7.94 6.91 -10.52
C GLU A 149 8.63 8.11 -9.87
N ILE A 150 9.51 7.84 -8.90
CA ILE A 150 10.50 8.79 -8.38
C ILE A 150 11.86 8.18 -8.68
N LYS A 151 12.73 8.95 -9.34
CA LYS A 151 14.12 8.58 -9.58
C LYS A 151 14.99 9.81 -9.38
N GLU A 152 15.79 9.78 -8.31
CA GLU A 152 16.69 10.88 -7.90
C GLU A 152 15.90 12.20 -7.72
N ASN A 153 16.11 13.15 -8.63
CA ASN A 153 15.48 14.47 -8.64
C ASN A 153 14.28 14.57 -9.60
N LYS A 154 13.85 13.47 -10.23
CA LYS A 154 12.72 13.45 -11.17
C LYS A 154 11.57 12.62 -10.65
N ILE A 155 10.38 13.18 -10.77
CA ILE A 155 9.11 12.47 -10.54
C ILE A 155 8.37 12.38 -11.88
N ARG A 156 7.89 11.18 -12.22
CA ARG A 156 7.15 10.92 -13.46
C ARG A 156 5.82 10.28 -13.12
N PHE A 157 4.75 10.86 -13.65
CA PHE A 157 3.41 10.32 -13.58
C PHE A 157 2.91 10.08 -15.00
N ALA A 158 2.81 8.81 -15.38
CA ALA A 158 2.46 8.38 -16.73
C ALA A 158 1.04 7.81 -16.76
N VAL A 159 0.27 8.16 -17.79
CA VAL A 159 -1.04 7.55 -18.08
C VAL A 159 -0.85 6.56 -19.22
N LYS A 160 -0.99 5.27 -18.92
CA LYS A 160 -0.80 4.19 -19.91
C LYS A 160 -2.10 3.85 -20.65
N TYR A 161 -3.25 4.12 -20.03
CA TYR A 161 -4.57 3.97 -20.63
C TYR A 161 -5.54 4.98 -20.03
N GLY A 162 -6.52 5.41 -20.83
CA GLY A 162 -7.54 6.38 -20.44
C GLY A 162 -6.98 7.79 -20.32
N HIS A 163 -7.49 8.56 -19.38
CA HIS A 163 -7.05 9.93 -19.11
C HIS A 163 -7.26 10.29 -17.63
N ILE A 164 -6.63 11.38 -17.18
CA ILE A 164 -6.93 11.97 -15.88
C ILE A 164 -6.84 13.48 -15.93
N ARG A 165 -7.84 14.14 -15.34
CA ARG A 165 -7.87 15.59 -15.19
C ARG A 165 -7.50 15.99 -13.77
N LEU A 166 -6.47 16.82 -13.63
CA LEU A 166 -5.90 17.22 -12.35
C LEU A 166 -5.89 18.74 -12.20
N LYS A 167 -6.26 19.20 -11.01
CA LYS A 167 -6.05 20.57 -10.51
C LYS A 167 -4.88 20.64 -9.54
N SER A 168 -4.54 19.53 -8.90
CA SER A 168 -3.41 19.48 -7.97
C SER A 168 -2.77 18.10 -7.89
N PHE A 169 -1.48 18.10 -7.58
CA PHE A 169 -0.67 16.92 -7.37
C PHE A 169 0.09 17.07 -6.05
N SER A 170 0.01 16.12 -5.13
CA SER A 170 0.80 16.14 -3.90
C SER A 170 1.92 15.10 -3.91
N CYS A 171 3.06 15.51 -3.35
CA CYS A 171 4.14 14.61 -3.01
C CYS A 171 4.92 15.21 -1.86
N LYS A 172 5.29 14.38 -0.87
CA LYS A 172 6.09 14.83 0.28
C LYS A 172 7.39 15.53 -0.16
N ALA A 173 8.00 15.05 -1.25
CA ALA A 173 9.22 15.62 -1.80
C ALA A 173 9.10 17.11 -2.17
N PHE A 174 7.90 17.63 -2.47
CA PHE A 174 7.69 19.03 -2.83
C PHE A 174 7.88 19.99 -1.64
N LYS A 175 7.74 19.49 -0.41
CA LYS A 175 8.02 20.26 0.81
C LYS A 175 9.53 20.28 1.11
N GLU A 176 10.25 19.26 0.67
CA GLU A 176 11.67 19.03 0.99
C GLU A 176 12.60 19.61 -0.08
N ARG A 177 12.16 19.65 -1.34
CA ARG A 177 12.95 20.08 -2.49
C ARG A 177 12.18 21.06 -3.37
N LYS A 178 12.85 22.13 -3.80
CA LYS A 178 12.28 23.13 -4.70
C LYS A 178 11.98 22.49 -6.07
N ILE A 179 10.78 22.71 -6.59
CA ILE A 179 10.44 22.30 -7.96
C ILE A 179 11.06 23.29 -8.96
N GLN A 180 11.85 22.78 -9.90
CA GLN A 180 12.46 23.57 -10.97
C GLN A 180 11.51 23.74 -12.16
N ALA A 181 10.82 22.66 -12.55
CA ALA A 181 9.90 22.67 -13.67
C ALA A 181 8.88 21.53 -13.58
N ILE A 182 7.71 21.76 -14.18
CA ILE A 182 6.71 20.73 -14.46
C ILE A 182 6.43 20.75 -15.96
N LEU A 183 6.58 19.61 -16.60
CA LEU A 183 6.36 19.42 -18.04
C LEU A 183 5.30 18.35 -18.26
N LEU A 184 4.39 18.60 -19.21
CA LEU A 184 3.52 17.58 -19.80
C LEU A 184 4.00 17.34 -21.23
N GLY A 185 4.69 16.22 -21.47
CA GLY A 185 5.50 16.07 -22.68
C GLY A 185 6.58 17.18 -22.73
N GLU A 186 6.55 18.00 -23.78
CA GLU A 186 7.46 19.15 -23.93
C GLU A 186 6.88 20.47 -23.40
N ARG A 187 5.58 20.48 -23.08
CA ARG A 187 4.87 21.71 -22.67
C ARG A 187 5.13 22.01 -21.20
N LYS A 188 5.64 23.20 -20.90
CA LYS A 188 5.77 23.72 -19.53
C LYS A 188 4.39 24.05 -18.95
N ILE A 189 4.12 23.54 -17.74
CA ILE A 189 2.88 23.74 -17.01
C ILE A 189 3.11 24.80 -15.92
N PRO A 190 2.35 25.91 -15.90
CA PRO A 190 2.33 26.86 -14.79
C PRO A 190 1.78 26.24 -13.51
N PHE A 191 2.37 26.58 -12.37
CA PHE A 191 1.97 26.03 -11.07
C PHE A 191 2.35 26.94 -9.91
N THR A 192 1.67 26.73 -8.79
CA THR A 192 2.03 27.23 -7.46
C THR A 192 2.26 26.05 -6.51
N VAL A 193 2.99 26.28 -5.41
CA VAL A 193 3.31 25.26 -4.41
C VAL A 193 2.77 25.67 -3.05
N GLU A 194 1.96 24.80 -2.45
CA GLU A 194 1.35 24.94 -1.14
C GLU A 194 1.77 23.76 -0.25
N GLY A 195 2.86 23.93 0.50
CA GLY A 195 3.41 22.88 1.35
C GLY A 195 3.92 21.67 0.55
N SER A 196 3.19 20.57 0.57
CA SER A 196 3.51 19.34 -0.20
C SER A 196 2.65 19.16 -1.45
N ARG A 197 1.90 20.20 -1.83
CA ARG A 197 0.96 20.18 -2.95
C ARG A 197 1.40 21.17 -4.03
N VAL A 198 1.42 20.70 -5.27
CA VAL A 198 1.42 21.52 -6.47
C VAL A 198 -0.02 21.81 -6.87
N CYS A 199 -0.34 23.08 -7.09
CA CYS A 199 -1.62 23.52 -7.64
C CYS A 199 -1.37 24.04 -9.06
N PHE A 200 -2.13 23.56 -10.04
CA PHE A 200 -2.03 24.04 -11.41
C PHE A 200 -2.95 25.25 -11.60
N ASP A 201 -2.45 26.31 -12.23
CA ASP A 201 -3.22 27.54 -12.47
C ASP A 201 -4.52 27.27 -13.25
N LEU A 202 -4.42 26.34 -14.20
CA LEU A 202 -5.56 25.77 -14.91
C LEU A 202 -5.52 24.24 -14.77
N PRO A 203 -6.68 23.56 -14.69
CA PRO A 203 -6.73 22.11 -14.68
C PRO A 203 -6.05 21.53 -15.92
N ILE A 204 -5.16 20.55 -15.72
CA ILE A 204 -4.50 19.83 -16.81
C ILE A 204 -5.21 18.50 -17.05
N THR A 205 -5.26 18.06 -18.31
CA THR A 205 -5.62 16.69 -18.66
C THR A 205 -4.36 15.99 -19.15
N ILE A 206 -4.10 14.80 -18.62
CA ILE A 206 -3.01 13.92 -19.02
C ILE A 206 -3.66 12.76 -19.77
N GLU A 207 -3.36 12.65 -21.07
CA GLU A 207 -3.96 11.65 -21.95
C GLU A 207 -3.14 10.36 -21.98
N ARG A 208 -3.70 9.32 -22.58
CA ARG A 208 -2.99 8.06 -22.84
C ARG A 208 -1.67 8.33 -23.59
N GLY A 209 -0.59 7.81 -23.04
CA GLY A 209 0.76 7.93 -23.61
C GLY A 209 1.54 9.13 -23.06
N ASP A 210 0.86 10.09 -22.44
CA ASP A 210 1.50 11.26 -21.87
C ASP A 210 2.16 10.95 -20.51
N VAL A 211 3.17 11.77 -20.22
CA VAL A 211 3.88 11.74 -18.94
C VAL A 211 3.99 13.16 -18.40
N LEU A 212 3.47 13.37 -17.19
CA LEU A 212 3.77 14.54 -16.39
C LEU A 212 5.12 14.32 -15.69
N THR A 213 6.09 15.16 -16.01
CA THR A 213 7.44 15.12 -15.42
C THR A 213 7.65 16.34 -14.53
N ILE A 214 8.03 16.10 -13.29
CA ILE A 214 8.34 17.12 -12.29
C ILE A 214 9.82 17.00 -11.95
N THR A 215 10.59 18.05 -12.22
CA THR A 215 12.02 18.11 -11.90
C THR A 215 12.22 18.90 -10.62
N LEU A 216 12.84 18.27 -9.64
CA LEU A 216 13.23 18.85 -8.36
C LEU A 216 14.66 19.37 -8.45
N ALA A 217 14.99 20.39 -7.66
CA ALA A 217 16.37 20.80 -7.47
C ALA A 217 17.18 19.67 -6.83
N ASN A 218 18.47 19.57 -7.20
CA ASN A 218 19.40 18.70 -6.48
C ASN A 218 19.48 19.18 -5.02
N GLY A 219 19.44 18.22 -4.10
CA GLY A 219 19.67 18.46 -2.68
C GLY A 219 21.13 18.72 -2.38
#